data_AF-H0T7D9-F1
#
_entry.id   AF-H0T7D9-F1
#
_cell.length_a   1.000
_cell.length_b   1.000
_cell.length_c   1.000
_cell.angle_alpha   90.00
_cell.angle_beta   90.00
_cell.angle_gamma   90.00
#
_symmetry.space_group_name_H-M   'P 1'
#
loop_
_entity.id
_entity.type
_entity.pdbx_description
1 polymer ?
#
loop_
_entity_poly.entity_id
_entity_poly.type
_entity_poly.pdbx_seq_one_letter_code
_entity_poly.pdbx_strand_id
1 'polypeptide(L)'
;MLILTPEYNRSIPGVLKNAIDIASRPYGKSSFLGKPVGLISNSPGPLGGVAAAKHLQNIMPGISGPIMGQPEIYLNGVGDAFDDKGELVKDALKTVLQQYLEAFAAFVAKQNG
;
A
#
# COMPACT_ATOMS: atom_id res chain seq x y z
N MET A 1 -1.22 9.00 -2.82
CA MET A 1 -0.22 8.40 -1.90
C MET A 1 -0.29 6.89 -2.03
N LEU A 2 0.84 6.21 -2.16
CA LEU A 2 0.91 4.75 -2.15
C LEU A 2 1.66 4.29 -0.90
N ILE A 3 1.11 3.29 -0.21
CA ILE A 3 1.78 2.62 0.93
C ILE A 3 2.08 1.19 0.51
N LEU A 4 3.36 0.84 0.49
CA LEU A 4 3.85 -0.52 0.27
C LEU A 4 4.39 -1.05 1.60
N THR A 5 3.92 -2.21 2.05
CA THR A 5 4.31 -2.74 3.36
C THR A 5 4.50 -4.26 3.34
N PRO A 6 5.55 -4.79 3.99
CA PRO A 6 5.55 -6.21 4.35
C PRO A 6 4.52 -6.47 5.47
N GLU A 7 4.14 -7.73 5.64
CA GLU A 7 3.41 -8.19 6.82
C GLU A 7 4.35 -8.72 7.89
N TYR A 8 4.40 -8.06 9.04
CA TYR A 8 5.13 -8.50 10.23
C TYR A 8 4.13 -8.92 11.30
N ASN A 9 4.20 -10.20 11.71
CA ASN A 9 3.36 -10.76 12.78
C ASN A 9 1.86 -10.48 12.59
N ARG A 10 1.32 -10.75 11.40
CA ARG A 10 -0.11 -10.51 11.05
C ARG A 10 -0.54 -9.04 11.10
N SER A 11 0.40 -8.11 10.93
CA SER A 11 0.12 -6.66 10.95
C SER A 11 1.14 -5.89 10.10
N ILE A 12 1.01 -4.57 10.10
CA ILE A 12 2.05 -3.68 9.57
C ILE A 12 3.28 -3.63 10.48
N PRO A 13 4.47 -3.30 9.94
CA PRO A 13 5.66 -3.04 10.76
C PRO A 13 5.42 -1.89 11.74
N GLY A 14 5.93 -2.04 12.97
CA GLY A 14 5.83 -1.00 13.99
C GLY A 14 6.46 0.33 13.56
N VAL A 15 7.54 0.29 12.78
CA VAL A 15 8.18 1.48 12.21
C VAL A 15 7.28 2.24 11.23
N LEU A 16 6.49 1.53 10.42
CA LEU A 16 5.50 2.14 9.52
C LEU A 16 4.37 2.77 10.33
N LYS A 17 3.85 2.07 11.34
CA LYS A 17 2.82 2.61 12.24
C LYS A 17 3.29 3.88 12.95
N ASN A 18 4.53 3.88 13.45
CA ASN A 18 5.11 5.05 14.10
C ASN A 18 5.23 6.26 13.15
N ALA A 19 5.65 6.05 11.90
CA ALA A 19 5.69 7.11 10.90
C ALA A 19 4.30 7.67 10.58
N ILE A 20 3.28 6.81 10.47
CA ILE A 20 1.88 7.20 10.31
C ILE A 20 1.42 8.04 11.51
N ASP A 21 1.72 7.60 12.72
CA ASP A 21 1.32 8.28 13.95
C ASP A 21 1.90 9.69 14.04
N ILE A 22 3.20 9.85 13.77
CA ILE A 22 3.86 11.16 13.75
C ILE A 22 3.24 12.07 12.70
N ALA A 23 3.07 11.58 11.46
CA ALA A 23 2.55 12.37 10.34
C ALA A 23 1.05 12.69 10.45
N SER A 24 0.31 11.92 11.26
CA SER A 24 -1.11 12.16 11.53
C SER A 24 -1.39 13.34 12.47
N ARG A 25 -0.33 13.88 13.09
CA ARG A 25 -0.42 14.91 14.14
C ARG A 25 0.07 16.28 13.63
N PRO A 26 -0.37 17.39 14.25
CA PRO A 26 -1.36 17.51 15.34
C PRO A 26 -2.79 17.07 14.98
N TYR A 27 -3.67 16.95 15.98
CA TYR A 27 -5.07 16.55 15.76
C TYR A 27 -5.76 17.44 14.71
N GLY A 28 -6.46 16.83 13.75
CA GLY A 28 -7.11 17.53 12.64
C GLY A 28 -6.15 18.13 11.60
N LYS A 29 -4.84 17.86 11.71
CA LYS A 29 -3.79 18.40 10.82
C LYS A 29 -2.91 17.30 10.22
N SER A 30 -3.47 16.10 10.06
CA SER A 30 -2.74 15.00 9.44
C SER A 30 -2.23 15.38 8.04
N SER A 31 -0.98 15.01 7.76
CA SER A 31 -0.33 15.23 6.47
C SER A 31 -0.94 14.41 5.33
N PHE A 32 -1.85 13.48 5.64
CA PHE A 32 -2.50 12.60 4.69
C PHE A 32 -3.93 13.03 4.33
N LEU A 33 -4.48 14.05 4.99
CA LEU A 33 -5.83 14.53 4.72
C LEU A 33 -6.00 14.94 3.26
N GLY A 34 -7.13 14.55 2.66
CA GLY A 34 -7.46 14.82 1.27
C GLY A 34 -6.65 14.03 0.23
N LYS A 35 -5.58 13.32 0.63
CA LYS A 35 -4.76 12.53 -0.30
C LYS A 35 -5.41 11.17 -0.56
N PRO A 36 -5.71 10.80 -1.81
CA PRO A 36 -6.14 9.45 -2.13
C PRO A 36 -5.05 8.43 -1.79
N VAL A 37 -5.43 7.29 -1.24
CA VAL A 37 -4.52 6.25 -0.71
C VAL A 37 -4.69 4.95 -1.48
N GLY A 38 -3.58 4.39 -1.98
CA GLY A 38 -3.51 3.02 -2.47
C GLY A 38 -2.61 2.20 -1.55
N LEU A 39 -2.98 0.94 -1.31
CA LEU A 39 -2.33 0.00 -0.42
C LEU A 39 -1.84 -1.22 -1.21
N ILE A 40 -0.56 -1.55 -1.03
CA ILE A 40 0.07 -2.76 -1.53
C ILE A 40 0.72 -3.45 -0.32
N SER A 41 0.48 -4.74 -0.15
CA SER A 41 1.23 -5.53 0.83
C SER A 41 2.00 -6.66 0.17
N ASN A 42 3.04 -7.12 0.86
CA ASN A 42 3.77 -8.32 0.46
C ASN A 42 4.10 -9.22 1.65
N SER A 43 4.25 -10.52 1.35
CA SER A 43 4.79 -11.51 2.29
C SER A 43 5.38 -12.68 1.51
N PRO A 44 6.44 -13.35 2.00
CA PRO A 44 6.90 -14.61 1.42
C PRO A 44 5.81 -15.71 1.47
N GLY A 45 4.89 -15.62 2.43
CA GLY A 45 3.78 -16.57 2.57
C GLY A 45 2.71 -16.42 1.49
N PRO A 46 1.89 -17.46 1.28
CA PRO A 46 0.93 -17.52 0.17
C PRO A 46 -0.14 -16.43 0.21
N LEU A 47 -0.45 -15.87 1.39
CA LEU A 47 -1.46 -14.82 1.56
C LEU A 47 -0.99 -13.41 1.18
N GLY A 48 0.28 -13.23 0.81
CA GLY A 48 0.80 -11.97 0.26
C GLY A 48 0.69 -10.75 1.18
N GLY A 49 0.53 -10.95 2.50
CA GLY A 49 0.45 -9.87 3.48
C GLY A 49 -0.93 -9.24 3.65
N VAL A 50 -2.01 -9.99 3.39
CA VAL A 50 -3.39 -9.51 3.49
C VAL A 50 -3.72 -8.87 4.85
N ALA A 51 -3.21 -9.39 5.97
CA ALA A 51 -3.55 -8.84 7.29
C ALA A 51 -2.97 -7.42 7.47
N ALA A 52 -1.76 -7.18 6.97
CA ALA A 52 -1.16 -5.85 6.96
C ALA A 52 -1.98 -4.84 6.15
N ALA A 53 -2.45 -5.23 4.96
CA ALA A 53 -3.31 -4.36 4.14
C ALA A 53 -4.65 -4.06 4.83
N LYS A 54 -5.30 -5.07 5.43
CA LYS A 54 -6.56 -4.86 6.17
C LYS A 54 -6.37 -4.00 7.41
N HIS A 55 -5.26 -4.13 8.12
CA HIS A 55 -4.95 -3.20 9.21
C HIS A 55 -4.76 -1.77 8.72
N LEU A 56 -4.10 -1.54 7.58
CA LEU A 56 -4.04 -0.18 6.99
C LEU A 56 -5.43 0.34 6.61
N GLN A 57 -6.30 -0.49 6.04
CA GLN A 57 -7.68 -0.10 5.74
C GLN A 57 -8.46 0.34 7.00
N ASN A 58 -8.13 -0.23 8.16
CA ASN A 58 -8.73 0.16 9.45
C ASN A 58 -8.05 1.36 10.12
N ILE A 59 -6.74 1.57 9.89
CA ILE A 59 -5.94 2.62 10.54
C ILE A 59 -6.12 3.99 9.86
N MET A 60 -6.21 4.00 8.54
CA MET A 60 -6.19 5.22 7.72
C MET A 60 -7.47 6.09 7.79
N PRO A 61 -8.69 5.53 7.96
CA PRO A 61 -9.90 6.34 8.10
C PRO A 61 -9.79 7.39 9.21
N GLY A 62 -10.21 8.62 8.92
CA GLY A 62 -10.15 9.76 9.85
C GLY A 62 -8.81 10.51 9.86
N ILE A 63 -7.73 9.93 9.32
CA ILE A 63 -6.43 10.60 9.19
C ILE A 63 -5.98 10.78 7.73
N SER A 64 -6.66 10.17 6.75
CA SER A 64 -6.32 10.30 5.32
C SER A 64 -7.49 10.73 4.45
N GLY A 65 -7.23 10.93 3.15
CA GLY A 65 -8.26 10.95 2.13
C GLY A 65 -8.81 9.56 1.78
N PRO A 66 -9.61 9.46 0.70
CA PRO A 66 -10.23 8.21 0.25
C PRO A 66 -9.22 7.09 0.00
N ILE A 67 -9.54 5.88 0.46
CA ILE A 67 -8.73 4.68 0.25
C ILE A 67 -9.31 3.92 -0.95
N MET A 68 -8.47 3.54 -1.91
CA MET A 68 -8.90 2.73 -3.05
C MET A 68 -9.31 1.34 -2.55
N GLY A 69 -10.58 0.99 -2.75
CA GLY A 69 -11.13 -0.30 -2.30
C GLY A 69 -10.90 -1.46 -3.26
N GLN A 70 -10.80 -1.20 -4.56
CA GLN A 70 -10.53 -2.19 -5.60
C GLN A 70 -9.71 -1.56 -6.74
N PRO A 71 -8.83 -2.33 -7.41
CA PRO A 71 -8.46 -3.70 -7.08
C PRO A 71 -7.63 -3.78 -5.78
N GLU A 72 -7.72 -4.89 -5.06
CA GLU A 72 -6.79 -5.20 -3.96
C GLU A 72 -5.58 -5.96 -4.50
N ILE A 73 -4.40 -5.77 -3.89
CA ILE A 73 -3.16 -6.43 -4.29
C ILE A 73 -2.38 -6.91 -3.06
N TYR A 74 -2.12 -8.22 -3.02
CA TYR A 74 -1.37 -8.89 -1.96
C TYR A 74 -0.28 -9.75 -2.63
N LEU A 75 0.97 -9.31 -2.53
CA LEU A 75 2.05 -9.88 -3.31
C LEU A 75 2.74 -11.01 -2.55
N ASN A 76 2.72 -12.21 -3.12
CA ASN A 76 3.57 -13.33 -2.71
C ASN A 76 4.67 -13.58 -3.76
N GLY A 77 5.67 -14.39 -3.42
CA GLY A 77 6.68 -14.83 -4.39
C GLY A 77 7.44 -13.69 -5.07
N VAL A 78 7.77 -12.62 -4.32
CA VAL A 78 8.51 -11.44 -4.81
C VAL A 78 10.03 -11.62 -4.68
N GLY A 79 10.49 -12.62 -3.93
CA GLY A 79 11.91 -12.79 -3.58
C GLY A 79 12.85 -13.05 -4.77
N ASP A 80 12.31 -13.55 -5.89
CA ASP A 80 13.02 -13.83 -7.15
C ASP A 80 12.69 -12.80 -8.24
N ALA A 81 11.98 -11.72 -7.90
CA ALA A 81 11.44 -10.81 -8.90
C ALA A 81 12.45 -9.76 -9.41
N PHE A 82 13.56 -9.57 -8.68
CA PHE A 82 14.56 -8.54 -8.94
C PHE A 82 15.92 -9.17 -9.24
N ASP A 83 16.65 -8.56 -10.17
CA ASP A 83 18.04 -8.93 -10.45
C ASP A 83 19.03 -8.31 -9.44
N ASP A 84 20.32 -8.60 -9.60
CA ASP A 84 21.39 -8.08 -8.73
C ASP A 84 21.54 -6.54 -8.78
N LYS A 85 20.95 -5.88 -9.78
CA LYS A 85 20.92 -4.42 -9.92
C LYS A 85 19.67 -3.80 -9.27
N GLY A 86 18.75 -4.63 -8.77
CA GLY A 86 17.48 -4.19 -8.22
C GLY A 86 16.42 -3.91 -9.29
N GLU A 87 16.63 -4.34 -10.53
CA GLU A 87 15.68 -4.17 -11.62
C GLU A 87 14.61 -5.27 -11.58
N LEU A 88 13.35 -4.88 -11.81
CA LEU A 88 12.23 -5.82 -11.86
C LEU A 88 12.28 -6.63 -13.16
N VAL A 89 12.61 -7.92 -13.06
CA VAL A 89 12.77 -8.84 -14.22
C VAL A 89 11.60 -9.82 -14.38
N LYS A 90 10.73 -9.93 -13.38
CA LYS A 90 9.58 -10.87 -13.42
C LYS A 90 8.37 -10.24 -14.12
N ASP A 91 8.15 -10.61 -15.37
CA ASP A 91 7.07 -10.07 -16.22
C ASP A 91 5.66 -10.19 -15.61
N ALA A 92 5.39 -11.29 -14.90
CA ALA A 92 4.10 -11.48 -14.24
C ALA A 92 3.87 -10.43 -13.14
N LEU A 93 4.90 -10.11 -12.34
CA LEU A 93 4.81 -9.08 -11.31
C LEU A 93 4.69 -7.69 -11.95
N LYS A 94 5.45 -7.42 -13.02
CA LYS A 94 5.37 -6.17 -13.78
C LYS A 94 3.95 -5.92 -14.29
N THR A 95 3.31 -6.94 -14.85
CA THR A 95 1.93 -6.87 -15.35
C THR A 95 0.95 -6.53 -14.24
N VAL A 96 1.02 -7.24 -13.11
CA VAL A 96 0.11 -7.00 -11.96
C VAL A 96 0.31 -5.61 -11.36
N LEU A 97 1.56 -5.16 -11.19
CA LEU A 97 1.87 -3.82 -10.69
C LEU A 97 1.36 -2.74 -11.64
N GLN A 98 1.54 -2.93 -12.95
CA GLN A 98 1.07 -1.97 -13.95
C GLN A 98 -0.46 -1.82 -13.91
N GLN A 99 -1.21 -2.92 -13.88
CA GLN A 99 -2.67 -2.90 -13.76
C GLN A 99 -3.13 -2.18 -12.48
N TYR A 100 -2.46 -2.42 -11.35
CA TYR A 100 -2.78 -1.74 -10.10
C TYR A 100 -2.50 -0.24 -10.17
N LEU A 101 -1.36 0.16 -10.73
CA LEU A 101 -0.98 1.57 -10.87
C LEU A 101 -1.93 2.32 -11.81
N GLU A 102 -2.38 1.70 -12.90
CA GLU A 102 -3.38 2.25 -13.82
C GLU A 102 -4.73 2.46 -13.11
N ALA A 103 -5.20 1.47 -12.34
CA ALA A 103 -6.41 1.59 -11.54
C ALA A 103 -6.28 2.69 -10.47
N PHE A 104 -5.13 2.77 -9.80
CA PHE A 104 -4.87 3.80 -8.81
C PHE A 104 -4.80 5.20 -9.42
N ALA A 105 -4.17 5.35 -10.59
CA ALA A 105 -4.14 6.63 -11.31
C ALA A 105 -5.54 7.10 -11.69
N ALA A 106 -6.39 6.19 -12.21
CA ALA A 106 -7.78 6.49 -12.50
C ALA A 106 -8.59 6.84 -11.24
N PHE A 107 -8.34 6.16 -10.12
CA PHE A 107 -8.94 6.48 -8.83
C PHE A 107 -8.56 7.88 -8.35
N VAL A 108 -7.26 8.22 -8.39
CA VAL A 108 -6.76 9.56 -8.02
C VAL A 108 -7.41 10.64 -8.88
N ALA A 109 -7.50 10.44 -10.20
CA ALA A 109 -8.09 11.41 -11.11
C ALA A 109 -9.55 11.74 -10.75
N LYS A 110 -10.33 10.75 -10.31
CA LYS A 110 -11.72 10.94 -9.86
C LYS A 110 -11.87 11.73 -8.56
N GLN A 111 -10.83 11.83 -7.74
CA GLN A 111 -10.86 12.60 -6.49
C GLN A 111 -10.43 14.06 -6.67
N ASN A 112 -9.82 14.39 -7.81
CA ASN A 112 -9.32 15.73 -8.13
C ASN A 112 -10.23 16.50 -9.09
N GLY A 113 -11.32 15.88 -9.56
CA GLY A 113 -12.39 16.52 -10.31
C GLY A 113 -13.54 16.88 -9.40
#